data_AF-A0A382WFS6-F1
#
_entry.id   AF-A0A382WFS6-F1
#
_cell.length_a   1.000
_cell.length_b   1.000
_cell.length_c   1.000
_cell.angle_alpha   90.00
_cell.angle_beta   90.00
_cell.angle_gamma   90.00
#
_symmetry.space_group_name_H-M   'P 1'
#
loop_
_entity.id
_entity.type
_entity.pdbx_description
1 polymer ?
#
loop_
_entity_poly.entity_id
_entity_poly.type
_entity_poly.pdbx_seq_one_letter_code
_entity_poly.pdbx_strand_id
1 'polypeptide(L)' 'MIGKLRPQIFLAILVLGILAGFGALKGYPEIATGTIGGIIALGMKVLESE' A
#
# COMPACT_ATOMS: atom_id res chain seq x y z
N MET A 1 -11.28 -8.21 21.13
CA MET A 1 -9.95 -8.20 20.46
C MET A 1 -9.99 -7.57 19.06
N ILE A 2 -10.85 -6.58 18.80
CA ILE A 2 -10.96 -5.90 17.49
C ILE A 2 -10.35 -4.48 17.51
N GLY A 3 -9.45 -4.22 18.45
CA GLY A 3 -8.89 -2.89 18.73
C GLY A 3 -7.45 -2.65 18.28
N LYS A 4 -6.88 -3.49 17.41
CA LYS A 4 -5.45 -3.38 17.01
C LYS A 4 -5.19 -3.32 15.50
N LEU A 5 -6.17 -3.61 14.65
CA LEU A 5 -6.04 -3.48 13.20
C LEU A 5 -6.57 -2.12 12.77
N ARG A 6 -5.71 -1.26 12.21
CA ARG A 6 -6.10 0.01 11.56
C ARG A 6 -6.63 -0.33 10.15
N PRO A 7 -7.96 -0.53 9.96
CA PRO A 7 -8.48 -1.14 8.74
C PRO A 7 -8.28 -0.22 7.53
N GLN A 8 -8.21 1.09 7.80
CA GLN A 8 -7.91 2.13 6.82
C GLN A 8 -6.54 1.95 6.16
N ILE A 9 -5.49 1.60 6.94
CA ILE A 9 -4.15 1.41 6.37
C ILE A 9 -4.10 0.13 5.55
N PHE A 10 -4.75 -0.93 6.02
CA PHE A 10 -4.87 -2.18 5.28
C PHE A 10 -5.59 -1.98 3.94
N LEU A 11 -6.71 -1.26 3.93
CA LEU A 11 -7.44 -0.89 2.72
C LEU A 11 -6.59 -0.04 1.77
N ALA A 12 -5.81 0.92 2.29
CA ALA A 12 -4.91 1.74 1.48
C ALA A 12 -3.83 0.91 0.79
N ILE A 13 -3.19 -0.01 1.51
CA ILE A 13 -2.19 -0.94 0.95
C ILE A 13 -2.80 -1.81 -0.15
N LEU A 14 -4.02 -2.33 0.07
CA LEU A 14 -4.73 -3.16 -0.91
C LEU A 14 -5.01 -2.39 -2.21
N VAL A 15 -5.53 -1.16 -2.11
CA VAL A 15 -5.81 -0.32 -3.29
C VAL A 15 -4.52 0.05 -4.01
N LEU A 16 -3.47 0.43 -3.28
CA LEU A 16 -2.16 0.73 -3.88
C LEU A 16 -1.56 -0.49 -4.58
N GLY A 17 -1.74 -1.69 -4.04
CA GLY A 17 -1.29 -2.93 -4.68
C GLY A 17 -1.99 -3.21 -6.00
N ILE A 18 -3.31 -2.96 -6.08
CA ILE A 18 -4.07 -3.08 -7.34
C ILE A 18 -3.56 -2.07 -8.38
N LEU A 19 -3.33 -0.81 -7.97
CA LEU A 19 -2.81 0.22 -8.86
C LEU A 19 -1.37 -0.06 -9.31
N ALA A 20 -0.54 -0.62 -8.42
CA ALA A 20 0.82 -1.05 -8.74
C ALA A 20 0.81 -2.14 -9.81
N GLY A 21 -0.02 -3.16 -9.62
CA GLY A 21 -0.20 -4.24 -10.60
C GLY A 21 -0.74 -3.72 -11.94
N PHE A 22 -1.73 -2.83 -11.91
CA PHE A 22 -2.25 -2.20 -13.13
C PHE A 22 -1.17 -1.40 -13.87
N GLY A 23 -0.39 -0.58 -13.14
CA GLY A 23 0.72 0.18 -13.70
C GLY A 23 1.79 -0.71 -14.32
N ALA A 24 2.15 -1.81 -13.66
CA ALA A 24 3.10 -2.79 -14.17
C ALA A 24 2.59 -3.48 -15.45
N LEU A 25 1.31 -3.89 -15.48
CA LEU A 25 0.71 -4.58 -16.64
C LEU A 25 0.51 -3.66 -17.86
N LYS A 26 0.30 -2.36 -17.64
CA LYS A 26 0.10 -1.37 -18.71
C LYS A 26 1.38 -0.67 -19.16
N GLY A 27 2.52 -0.97 -18.53
CA GLY A 27 3.79 -0.34 -18.85
C GLY A 27 3.90 1.11 -18.35
N TYR A 28 3.25 1.43 -17.23
CA TYR A 28 3.38 2.71 -16.52
C TYR A 28 4.25 2.52 -15.26
N PRO A 29 5.59 2.49 -15.41
CA PRO A 29 6.50 2.23 -14.30
C PRO A 29 6.45 3.32 -13.22
N GLU A 30 6.15 4.57 -13.54
CA GLU A 30 6.02 5.66 -12.56
C GLU A 30 4.88 5.40 -11.59
N ILE A 31 3.76 4.87 -12.08
CA ILE A 31 2.61 4.48 -11.24
C ILE A 31 2.97 3.30 -10.36
N ALA A 32 3.61 2.26 -10.93
CA ALA A 32 4.06 1.11 -10.16
C ALA A 32 5.05 1.51 -9.07
N THR A 33 6.05 2.32 -9.41
CA THR A 33 7.11 2.70 -8.46
C THR A 33 6.57 3.62 -7.36
N GLY A 34 5.72 4.60 -7.73
CA GLY A 34 5.09 5.51 -6.75
C GLY A 34 4.13 4.80 -5.80
N THR A 35 3.32 3.86 -6.31
CA THR A 35 2.40 3.07 -5.48
C THR A 35 3.13 2.12 -4.54
N ILE A 36 4.22 1.49 -5.00
CA ILE A 36 5.11 0.69 -4.14
C ILE A 36 5.76 1.55 -3.04
N GLY A 37 6.23 2.76 -3.36
CA GLY A 37 6.74 3.69 -2.35
C GLY A 37 5.69 4.04 -1.28
N GLY A 38 4.44 4.25 -1.68
CA GLY A 38 3.31 4.45 -0.78
C GLY A 38 3.04 3.25 0.13
N ILE A 39 3.11 2.02 -0.40
CA ILE A 39 2.95 0.78 0.37
C ILE A 39 4.05 0.65 1.43
N ILE A 40 5.31 0.94 1.10
CA ILE A 40 6.43 0.88 2.05
C ILE A 40 6.24 1.89 3.18
N ALA A 41 5.89 3.14 2.85
CA ALA A 41 5.63 4.19 3.85
C ALA A 41 4.48 3.82 4.79
N LEU A 42 3.39 3.27 4.27
CA LEU A 42 2.26 2.79 5.07
C LEU A 42 2.64 1.56 5.90
N GLY A 43 3.42 0.63 5.34
CA GLY A 43 3.92 -0.55 6.05
C GLY A 43 4.79 -0.18 7.25
N MET A 44 5.70 0.80 7.09
CA MET A 44 6.49 1.33 8.21
C MET A 44 5.59 1.96 9.28
N LYS A 45 4.57 2.72 8.88
CA LYS A 45 3.60 3.33 9.81
C LYS A 45 2.78 2.29 10.60
N VAL A 46 2.53 1.12 10.01
CA VAL A 46 1.89 -0.01 10.71
C VAL A 46 2.86 -0.62 11.72
N LEU A 47 4.10 -0.87 11.33
CA LEU A 47 5.15 -1.44 12.20
C LEU A 47 5.46 -0.55 13.40
N GLU A 48 5.49 0.77 13.22
CA GLU A 48 5.75 1.74 14.28
C GLU A 48 4.57 1.88 15.27
N SER A 49 3.39 1.41 14.88
CA SER A 49 2.18 1.40 15.72
C SER A 49 1.91 0.06 16.43
N GLU A 50 2.81 -0.92 16.28
CA GLU A 50 2.86 -2.14 17.12
C GLU A 50 3.69 -1.94 18.38
#